data_AF-A0A7X4A6F9-F1
#
_entry.id   AF-A0A7X4A6F9-F1
#
_cell.length_a   1.000
_cell.length_b   1.000
_cell.length_c   1.000
_cell.angle_alpha   90.00
_cell.angle_beta   90.00
_cell.angle_gamma   90.00
#
_symmetry.space_group_name_H-M   'P 1'
#
loop_
_entity.id
_entity.type
_entity.pdbx_description
1 polymer ?
#
loop_
_entity_poly.entity_id
_entity_poly.type
_entity_poly.pdbx_seq_one_letter_code
_entity_poly.pdbx_strand_id
1 'polypeptide(L)'
;MPAGSPRSRPVAILFLKAPLIGAVKTRLAADIGDLAAWRFYRETAQRIGARLAGHPEWDLVAAATPRRSARHLRRALPALSGLPCIDQGEGDLGGRMARCHDTFAPRPRLRIGAD
;
A
#
# COMPACT_ATOMS: atom_id res chain seq x y z
N MET A 1 -26.49 -8.55 -28.13
CA MET A 1 -25.06 -8.56 -27.76
C MET A 1 -24.64 -7.14 -27.43
N PRO A 2 -24.45 -6.71 -26.17
CA PRO A 2 -23.92 -5.38 -25.94
C PRO A 2 -22.39 -5.44 -26.04
N ALA A 3 -21.84 -4.62 -26.93
CA ALA A 3 -20.43 -4.33 -27.04
C ALA A 3 -19.89 -3.88 -25.67
N GLY A 4 -18.82 -4.50 -25.21
CA GLY A 4 -18.22 -4.18 -23.90
C GLY A 4 -17.74 -2.74 -23.88
N SER A 5 -18.22 -1.95 -22.91
CA SER A 5 -17.55 -0.70 -22.53
C SER A 5 -16.05 -0.96 -22.37
N PRO A 6 -15.16 -0.03 -22.76
CA PRO A 6 -13.74 -0.18 -22.48
C PRO A 6 -13.59 -0.41 -20.98
N ARG A 7 -13.14 -1.62 -20.59
CA ARG A 7 -12.97 -1.95 -19.17
C ARG A 7 -11.92 -0.98 -18.63
N SER A 8 -12.34 -0.10 -17.72
CA SER A 8 -11.43 0.73 -16.94
C SER A 8 -10.34 -0.16 -16.36
N ARG A 9 -9.08 0.25 -16.48
CA ARG A 9 -7.93 -0.51 -15.95
C ARG A 9 -8.18 -0.93 -14.50
N PRO A 10 -7.89 -2.18 -14.10
CA PRO A 10 -7.93 -2.59 -12.71
C PRO A 10 -7.09 -1.67 -11.80
N VAL A 11 -7.43 -1.60 -10.53
CA VAL A 11 -6.63 -0.90 -9.50
C VAL A 11 -5.97 -1.92 -8.59
N ALA A 12 -4.65 -1.87 -8.48
CA ALA A 12 -3.90 -2.56 -7.45
C ALA A 12 -3.69 -1.60 -6.27
N ILE A 13 -4.17 -1.97 -5.08
CA ILE A 13 -4.09 -1.15 -3.88
C ILE A 13 -3.05 -1.76 -2.95
N LEU A 14 -1.87 -1.14 -2.87
CA LEU A 14 -0.78 -1.56 -2.00
C LEU A 14 -1.02 -0.99 -0.59
N PHE A 15 -1.33 -1.86 0.36
CA PHE A 15 -1.59 -1.49 1.75
C PHE A 15 -0.28 -1.37 2.53
N LEU A 16 -0.04 -0.17 3.06
CA LEU A 16 1.19 0.17 3.77
C LEU A 16 0.88 0.81 5.13
N LYS A 17 1.78 0.60 6.09
CA LYS A 17 1.90 1.42 7.29
C LYS A 17 3.07 2.40 7.13
N ALA A 18 2.98 3.56 7.77
CA ALA A 18 4.11 4.47 7.87
C ALA A 18 5.35 3.72 8.42
N PRO A 19 6.50 3.76 7.74
CA PRO A 19 7.72 3.10 8.17
C PRO A 19 8.36 3.91 9.30
N LEU A 20 7.72 3.91 10.47
CA LEU A 20 8.25 4.48 11.70
C LEU A 20 8.88 3.34 12.51
N ILE A 21 10.10 3.56 13.00
CA ILE A 21 10.80 2.60 13.86
C ILE A 21 9.94 2.32 15.10
N GLY A 22 9.83 1.06 15.51
CA GLY A 22 8.97 0.61 16.62
C GLY A 22 7.46 0.55 16.32
N ALA A 23 7.01 1.03 15.16
CA ALA A 23 5.59 1.02 14.80
C ALA A 23 5.23 -0.03 13.73
N VAL A 24 6.21 -0.59 13.04
CA VAL A 24 6.02 -1.58 11.98
C VAL A 24 6.59 -2.93 12.41
N LYS A 25 5.90 -4.01 12.03
CA LYS A 25 6.36 -5.39 12.26
C LYS A 25 6.76 -5.66 13.72
N THR A 26 5.99 -5.15 14.69
CA THR A 26 6.31 -5.24 16.13
C THR A 26 6.52 -6.66 16.64
N ARG A 27 5.82 -7.65 16.07
CA ARG A 27 6.07 -9.07 16.37
C ARG A 27 7.46 -9.51 15.94
N LEU A 28 7.87 -9.17 14.72
CA LEU A 28 9.22 -9.45 14.22
C LEU A 28 10.27 -8.65 15.01
N ALA A 29 9.97 -7.41 15.37
CA ALA A 29 10.86 -6.57 16.16
C ALA A 29 11.17 -7.15 17.55
N ALA A 30 10.25 -7.91 18.13
CA ALA A 30 10.50 -8.62 19.38
C ALA A 30 11.64 -9.65 19.25
N ASP A 31 11.84 -10.20 18.05
CA ASP A 31 12.85 -11.23 17.79
C ASP A 31 14.18 -10.64 17.27
N ILE A 32 14.12 -9.61 16.41
CA ILE A 32 15.30 -9.09 15.68
C ILE A 32 15.63 -7.62 16.00
N GLY A 33 14.86 -6.97 16.86
CA GLY A 33 14.98 -5.56 17.20
C GLY A 33 14.31 -4.61 16.20
N ASP A 34 13.91 -3.42 16.70
CA ASP A 34 13.14 -2.42 15.94
C ASP A 34 13.81 -1.97 14.65
N LEU A 35 15.13 -1.76 14.67
CA LEU A 35 15.87 -1.28 13.51
C LEU A 35 15.91 -2.34 12.39
N ALA A 36 16.15 -3.61 12.75
CA ALA A 36 16.22 -4.68 11.76
C ALA A 36 14.83 -4.97 11.18
N ALA A 37 13.78 -5.00 12.01
CA ALA A 37 12.40 -5.13 11.56
C ALA A 37 11.98 -3.96 10.64
N TRP A 38 12.38 -2.73 10.97
CA TRP A 38 12.14 -1.56 10.14
C TRP A 38 12.87 -1.63 8.78
N ARG A 39 14.15 -2.06 8.77
CA ARG A 39 14.92 -2.27 7.53
C ARG A 39 14.25 -3.32 6.65
N PHE A 40 13.91 -4.48 7.24
CA PHE A 40 13.19 -5.54 6.57
C PHE A 40 11.89 -5.04 5.92
N TYR A 41 11.04 -4.35 6.68
CA TYR A 41 9.80 -3.79 6.16
C TYR A 41 10.02 -2.84 4.97
N ARG A 42 11.03 -1.95 5.06
CA ARG A 42 11.33 -0.99 3.99
C ARG A 42 11.83 -1.68 2.72
N GLU A 43 12.66 -2.69 2.84
CA GLU A 43 13.17 -3.44 1.69
C GLU A 43 12.05 -4.24 1.02
N THR A 44 11.26 -4.97 1.80
CA THR A 44 10.14 -5.77 1.31
C THR A 44 9.09 -4.91 0.61
N ALA A 45 8.65 -3.81 1.24
CA ALA A 45 7.66 -2.90 0.65
C ALA A 45 8.17 -2.26 -0.66
N GLN A 46 9.44 -1.87 -0.73
CA GLN A 46 10.02 -1.34 -1.96
C GLN A 46 10.11 -2.37 -3.07
N ARG A 47 10.56 -3.60 -2.77
CA ARG A 47 10.67 -4.67 -3.77
C ARG A 47 9.30 -5.04 -4.34
N ILE A 48 8.31 -5.23 -3.47
CA ILE A 48 6.93 -5.56 -3.88
C ILE A 48 6.37 -4.42 -4.71
N GLY A 49 6.42 -3.18 -4.21
CA GLY A 49 5.80 -2.07 -4.92
C GLY A 49 6.51 -1.68 -6.22
N ALA A 50 7.85 -1.81 -6.30
CA ALA A 50 8.58 -1.63 -7.56
C ALA A 50 8.18 -2.67 -8.61
N ARG A 51 8.05 -3.94 -8.21
CA ARG A 51 7.57 -5.00 -9.09
C ARG A 51 6.16 -4.68 -9.60
N LEU A 52 5.25 -4.32 -8.70
CA LEU A 52 3.87 -3.97 -9.07
C LEU A 52 3.78 -2.72 -9.95
N ALA A 53 4.66 -1.73 -9.75
CA ALA A 53 4.66 -0.49 -10.55
C ALA A 53 5.12 -0.73 -11.99
N GLY A 54 5.93 -1.77 -12.24
CA GLY A 54 6.39 -2.14 -13.58
C GLY A 54 5.34 -2.82 -14.46
N HIS A 55 4.15 -3.09 -13.93
CA HIS A 55 3.09 -3.82 -14.61
C HIS A 55 2.03 -2.88 -15.20
N PRO A 56 1.91 -2.79 -16.53
CA PRO A 56 0.95 -1.92 -17.18
C PRO A 56 -0.44 -2.55 -17.24
N GLU A 57 -0.75 -3.64 -16.55
CA GLU A 57 -2.12 -4.19 -16.54
C GLU A 57 -3.05 -3.48 -15.54
N TRP A 58 -2.50 -2.74 -14.56
CA TRP A 58 -3.26 -2.06 -13.52
C TRP A 58 -2.75 -0.64 -13.23
N ASP A 59 -3.57 0.15 -12.54
CA ASP A 59 -3.11 1.38 -11.89
C ASP A 59 -2.75 1.05 -10.44
N LEU A 60 -1.53 1.37 -10.02
CA LEU A 60 -1.05 1.10 -8.67
C LEU A 60 -1.27 2.32 -7.77
N VAL A 61 -1.89 2.10 -6.61
CA VAL A 61 -2.12 3.12 -5.59
C VAL A 61 -1.62 2.63 -4.23
N ALA A 62 -0.96 3.51 -3.47
CA ALA A 62 -0.60 3.23 -2.08
C ALA A 62 -1.73 3.65 -1.13
N ALA A 63 -2.16 2.77 -0.24
CA ALA A 63 -3.07 3.09 0.86
C ALA A 63 -2.30 3.07 2.17
N ALA A 64 -2.25 4.20 2.89
CA ALA A 64 -1.33 4.41 4.02
C ALA A 64 -2.04 4.83 5.32
N THR A 65 -1.46 4.44 6.46
CA THR A 65 -1.85 4.92 7.80
C THR A 65 -0.64 5.34 8.63
N PRO A 66 -0.78 6.26 9.60
CA PRO A 66 -1.89 7.22 9.83
C PRO A 66 -1.88 8.41 8.86
N ARG A 67 -2.87 9.31 8.95
CA ARG A 67 -2.94 10.57 8.18
C ARG A 67 -1.61 11.34 8.27
N ARG A 68 -1.14 11.90 7.14
CA ARG A 68 0.21 12.51 6.93
C ARG A 68 1.37 11.53 6.69
N SER A 69 1.13 10.22 6.66
CA SER A 69 2.16 9.21 6.39
C SER A 69 2.62 9.15 4.93
N ALA A 70 1.88 9.75 4.00
CA ALA A 70 2.31 9.90 2.61
C ALA A 70 3.72 10.53 2.50
N ARG A 71 4.03 11.53 3.35
CA ARG A 71 5.37 12.15 3.38
C ARG A 71 6.45 11.17 3.87
N HIS A 72 6.14 10.36 4.88
CA HIS A 72 7.06 9.35 5.40
C HIS A 72 7.29 8.24 4.39
N LEU A 73 6.24 7.78 3.72
CA LEU A 73 6.35 6.79 2.64
C LEU A 73 7.19 7.32 1.48
N ARG A 74 6.95 8.54 1.00
CA ARG A 74 7.74 9.15 -0.08
C ARG A 74 9.24 9.20 0.23
N ARG A 75 9.60 9.50 1.49
CA ARG A 75 11.00 9.58 1.92
C ARG A 75 11.62 8.22 2.17
N ALA A 76 10.89 7.32 2.82
CA ALA A 76 11.44 6.05 3.29
C ALA A 76 11.36 4.95 2.24
N LEU A 77 10.45 5.05 1.27
CA LEU A 77 10.23 4.11 0.16
C LEU A 77 10.33 4.84 -1.20
N PRO A 78 11.54 5.26 -1.63
CA PRO A 78 11.76 5.98 -2.90
C PRO A 78 11.08 5.36 -4.12
N ALA A 79 11.08 4.02 -4.23
CA ALA A 79 10.43 3.31 -5.33
C ALA A 79 8.92 3.57 -5.45
N LEU A 80 8.28 4.02 -4.36
CA LEU A 80 6.84 4.28 -4.28
C LEU A 80 6.51 5.77 -4.23
N SER A 81 7.52 6.63 -4.31
CA SER A 81 7.38 8.06 -4.07
C SER A 81 6.48 8.78 -5.09
N GLY A 82 6.43 8.26 -6.32
CA GLY A 82 5.57 8.76 -7.41
C GLY A 82 4.15 8.19 -7.42
N LEU A 83 3.84 7.22 -6.55
CA LEU A 83 2.51 6.61 -6.55
C LEU A 83 1.46 7.56 -5.94
N PRO A 84 0.23 7.57 -6.47
CA PRO A 84 -0.91 8.12 -5.76
C PRO A 84 -1.01 7.47 -4.37
N CYS A 85 -1.29 8.29 -3.35
CA CYS A 85 -1.39 7.82 -1.98
C CYS A 85 -2.74 8.26 -1.39
N ILE A 86 -3.52 7.30 -0.92
CA ILE A 86 -4.77 7.53 -0.19
C ILE A 86 -4.60 7.21 1.30
N ASP A 87 -5.40 7.87 2.13
CA ASP A 87 -5.49 7.60 3.56
C ASP A 87 -6.38 6.37 3.81
N GLN A 88 -5.96 5.48 4.70
CA GLN A 88 -6.82 4.35 5.11
C GLN A 88 -7.98 4.77 6.03
N GLY A 89 -7.89 5.95 6.65
CA GLY A 89 -8.83 6.44 7.64
C GLY A 89 -8.70 5.72 8.99
N GLU A 90 -9.59 6.08 9.91
CA GLU A 90 -9.58 5.60 11.29
C GLU A 90 -10.45 4.34 11.50
N GLY A 91 -10.42 3.77 12.70
CA GLY A 91 -11.14 2.54 13.04
C GLY A 91 -10.31 1.28 12.82
N ASP A 92 -10.98 0.13 12.87
CA ASP A 92 -10.32 -1.17 12.76
C ASP A 92 -9.79 -1.45 11.34
N LEU A 93 -8.98 -2.50 11.24
CA LEU A 93 -8.35 -2.89 9.98
C LEU A 93 -9.39 -3.27 8.91
N GLY A 94 -10.47 -3.95 9.26
CA GLY A 94 -11.50 -4.39 8.32
C GLY A 94 -12.24 -3.21 7.70
N GLY A 95 -12.66 -2.24 8.51
CA GLY A 95 -13.31 -1.02 8.05
C GLY A 95 -12.38 -0.17 7.17
N ARG A 96 -11.09 -0.10 7.52
CA ARG A 96 -10.06 0.54 6.69
C ARG A 96 -9.89 -0.15 5.34
N MET A 97 -9.85 -1.47 5.34
CA MET A 97 -9.72 -2.28 4.12
C MET A 97 -10.92 -2.09 3.19
N ALA A 98 -12.14 -2.12 3.73
CA ALA A 98 -13.37 -1.93 2.96
C ALA A 98 -13.42 -0.54 2.32
N ARG A 99 -13.20 0.53 3.11
CA ARG A 99 -13.25 1.91 2.59
C ARG A 99 -12.27 2.18 1.44
N CYS A 100 -11.01 1.77 1.58
CA CYS A 100 -10.05 1.93 0.49
C CYS A 100 -10.41 1.09 -0.74
N HIS A 101 -10.98 -0.10 -0.53
CA HIS A 101 -11.44 -0.94 -1.63
C HIS A 101 -12.59 -0.27 -2.40
N ASP A 102 -13.56 0.30 -1.69
CA ASP A 102 -14.76 0.88 -2.28
C ASP A 102 -14.50 2.23 -2.96
N THR A 103 -13.41 2.90 -2.60
CA THR A 103 -12.95 4.17 -3.23
C THR A 103 -12.77 4.06 -4.75
N PHE A 104 -12.48 2.87 -5.27
CA PHE A 104 -12.22 2.64 -6.70
C PHE A 104 -13.36 1.94 -7.43
N ALA A 105 -14.52 1.77 -6.80
CA ALA A 105 -15.70 1.27 -7.50
C ALA A 105 -16.09 2.22 -8.66
N PRO A 106 -16.55 1.71 -9.81
CA PRO A 106 -16.85 0.30 -10.11
C PRO A 106 -15.67 -0.50 -10.71
N ARG A 107 -14.46 0.08 -10.83
CA ARG A 107 -13.30 -0.54 -11.51
C ARG A 107 -12.90 -1.89 -10.87
N PRO A 108 -12.47 -2.92 -11.61
CA PRO A 108 -11.89 -4.12 -10.99
C PRO A 108 -10.76 -3.73 -10.04
N ARG A 109 -10.65 -4.35 -8.86
CA ARG A 109 -9.67 -3.94 -7.85
C ARG A 109 -9.17 -5.10 -7.00
N LEU A 110 -7.90 -5.04 -6.62
CA LEU A 110 -7.22 -6.01 -5.76
C LEU A 110 -6.46 -5.26 -4.68
N ARG A 111 -6.41 -5.81 -3.46
CA ARG A 111 -5.57 -5.30 -2.37
C ARG A 111 -4.40 -6.24 -2.13
N ILE A 112 -3.24 -5.67 -1.88
CA ILE A 112 -1.98 -6.39 -1.67
C ILE A 112 -1.31 -5.84 -0.40
N GLY A 113 -0.91 -6.71 0.52
CA GLY A 113 -0.06 -6.36 1.66
C GLY A 113 1.41 -6.23 1.28
N ALA A 114 2.24 -5.65 2.14
CA ALA A 114 3.65 -5.40 1.86
C ALA A 114 4.55 -6.05 2.91
N ASP A 115 4.24 -7.32 3.20
CA ASP A 115 4.53 -7.96 4.48
C ASP A 115 5.43 -9.17 4.41
#